data_AF-A0AAP8T222-F1
#
_entry.id   AF-A0AAP8T222-F1
#
_cell.length_a   1.000
_cell.length_b   1.000
_cell.length_c   1.000
_cell.angle_alpha   90.00
_cell.angle_beta   90.00
_cell.angle_gamma   90.00
#
_symmetry.space_group_name_H-M   'P 1'
#
loop_
_entity.id
_entity.type
_entity.pdbx_description
1 polymer ?
#
loop_
_entity_poly.entity_id
_entity_poly.type
_entity_poly.pdbx_seq_one_letter_code
_entity_poly.pdbx_strand_id
1 'polypeptide(L)' 'VGYVHCKAVARRVDGKLVAVRPAASDLHLWQQLLRHMPHNVMRAAEYPLQGDDLVQLTTEHVATLACLGQSRLEPAHV' A
#
# COMPACT_ATOMS: atom_id res chain seq x y z
N VAL A 1 -3.03 -16.35 -0.60
CA VAL A 1 -1.84 -15.46 -0.59
C VAL A 1 -1.40 -15.29 0.86
N GLY A 2 -0.14 -15.57 1.19
CA GLY A 2 0.39 -15.47 2.56
C GLY A 2 1.23 -14.22 2.83
N TYR A 3 1.69 -13.55 1.76
CA TYR A 3 2.54 -12.36 1.84
C TYR A 3 2.40 -11.53 0.56
N VAL A 4 2.45 -10.19 0.68
CA VAL A 4 2.24 -9.25 -0.43
C VAL A 4 3.40 -8.25 -0.51
N HIS A 5 3.98 -8.09 -1.69
CA HIS A 5 4.83 -6.95 -1.99
C HIS A 5 4.01 -5.87 -2.69
N CYS A 6 3.94 -4.68 -2.10
CA CYS A 6 3.21 -3.54 -2.64
C CYS A 6 4.18 -2.67 -3.44
N LYS A 7 3.88 -2.41 -4.73
CA LYS A 7 4.60 -1.44 -5.58
C LYS A 7 3.74 -0.92 -6.71
N ALA A 8 3.71 0.39 -6.89
CA ALA A 8 3.11 1.00 -8.06
C ALA A 8 4.12 0.97 -9.20
N VAL A 9 3.62 0.91 -10.43
CA VAL A 9 4.45 0.80 -11.63
C VAL A 9 4.06 1.90 -12.60
N ALA A 10 5.03 2.71 -13.01
CA ALA A 10 4.86 3.73 -14.04
C ALA A 10 5.71 3.39 -15.26
N ARG A 11 5.25 3.82 -16.44
CA ARG A 11 6.04 3.78 -17.67
C ARG A 11 6.79 5.11 -17.83
N ARG A 12 8.11 5.05 -17.91
CA ARG A 12 8.96 6.21 -18.22
C ARG A 12 8.83 6.61 -19.70
N VAL A 13 9.33 7.80 -20.03
CA VAL A 13 9.37 8.33 -21.41
C VAL A 13 10.13 7.44 -22.38
N ASP A 14 11.11 6.67 -21.90
CA ASP A 14 11.88 5.67 -22.66
C ASP A 14 11.15 4.33 -22.84
N GLY A 15 9.90 4.23 -22.36
CA GLY A 15 9.08 3.03 -22.43
C GLY A 15 9.34 2.00 -21.31
N LYS A 16 10.35 2.20 -20.45
CA LYS A 16 10.69 1.27 -19.36
C LYS A 16 9.65 1.35 -18.22
N LEU A 17 9.27 0.19 -17.69
CA LEU A 17 8.47 0.11 -16.46
C LEU A 17 9.37 0.24 -15.23
N VAL A 18 8.98 1.09 -14.29
CA VAL A 18 9.72 1.33 -13.04
C VAL A 18 8.81 1.35 -11.83
N ALA A 19 9.33 0.87 -10.71
CA ALA A 19 8.64 0.98 -9.43
C ALA A 19 8.65 2.45 -8.96
N VAL A 20 7.49 2.93 -8.54
CA VAL A 20 7.29 4.29 -8.03
C VAL A 20 6.50 4.26 -6.73
N ARG A 21 6.51 5.36 -5.98
CA ARG A 21 5.62 5.52 -4.82
C ARG A 21 4.16 5.44 -5.29
N PRO A 22 3.27 4.82 -4.51
CA PRO A 22 1.86 4.72 -4.87
C PRO A 22 1.21 6.10 -4.87
N ALA A 23 0.37 6.35 -5.88
CA ALA A 23 -0.61 7.43 -5.85
C ALA A 23 -1.87 6.99 -5.10
N ALA A 24 -2.77 7.93 -4.80
CA ALA A 24 -4.04 7.64 -4.15
C ALA A 24 -4.88 6.60 -4.92
N SER A 25 -4.83 6.62 -6.26
CA SER A 25 -5.51 5.63 -7.11
C SER A 25 -4.96 4.23 -6.92
N ASP A 26 -3.64 4.07 -6.77
CA ASP A 26 -3.01 2.77 -6.51
C ASP A 26 -3.47 2.22 -5.16
N LEU A 27 -3.46 3.05 -4.12
CA LEU A 27 -3.91 2.67 -2.78
C LEU A 27 -5.38 2.24 -2.78
N HIS A 28 -6.24 2.96 -3.50
CA HIS A 28 -7.65 2.60 -3.64
C HIS A 28 -7.82 1.21 -4.26
N LEU A 29 -7.09 0.92 -5.35
CA LEU A 29 -7.13 -0.38 -6.01
C LEU A 29 -6.55 -1.48 -5.12
N TRP A 30 -5.47 -1.22 -4.39
CA TRP A 30 -4.89 -2.17 -3.45
C TRP A 30 -5.86 -2.51 -2.31
N GLN A 31 -6.63 -1.53 -1.81
CA GLN A 31 -7.68 -1.80 -0.84
C GLN A 31 -8.75 -2.75 -1.39
N GLN A 32 -9.14 -2.63 -2.67
CA GLN A 32 -10.05 -3.59 -3.30
C GLN A 32 -9.43 -4.98 -3.35
N LEU A 33 -8.17 -5.07 -3.81
CA LEU A 33 -7.46 -6.32 -3.98
C LEU A 33 -7.24 -7.07 -2.66
N LEU A 34 -6.85 -6.34 -1.60
CA LEU A 34 -6.57 -6.91 -0.28
C LEU A 34 -7.81 -7.51 0.39
N ARG A 35 -9.03 -7.10 0.01
CA ARG A 35 -10.27 -7.72 0.51
C ARG A 35 -10.46 -9.17 0.06
N HIS A 36 -9.69 -9.63 -0.93
CA HIS A 36 -9.69 -11.03 -1.37
C HIS A 36 -8.62 -11.89 -0.69
N MET A 37 -7.90 -11.33 0.29
CA MET A 37 -6.82 -12.02 1.02
C MET A 37 -7.18 -12.21 2.49
N PRO A 38 -6.46 -13.07 3.24
CA PRO A 38 -6.62 -13.14 4.69
C PRO A 38 -6.48 -11.75 5.32
N HIS A 39 -7.36 -11.41 6.28
CA HIS A 39 -7.41 -10.08 6.91
C HIS A 39 -6.05 -9.59 7.44
N ASN A 40 -5.23 -10.50 7.96
CA ASN A 40 -3.92 -10.24 8.54
C ASN A 40 -2.75 -10.59 7.60
N VAL A 41 -2.98 -10.65 6.28
CA VAL A 41 -1.90 -10.92 5.32
C VAL A 41 -0.76 -9.90 5.51
N MET A 42 0.45 -10.42 5.71
CA MET A 42 1.65 -9.60 5.83
C MET A 42 1.90 -8.89 4.50
N ARG A 43 2.38 -7.66 4.57
CA ARG A 43 2.61 -6.81 3.40
C ARG A 43 3.86 -5.97 3.56
N ALA A 44 4.58 -5.75 2.48
CA ALA A 44 5.78 -4.93 2.44
C ALA A 44 5.65 -3.76 1.47
N ALA A 45 6.17 -2.60 1.86
CA ALA A 45 6.45 -1.51 0.94
C ALA A 45 7.68 -1.89 0.11
N GLU A 46 7.51 -2.08 -1.20
CA GLU A 46 8.57 -2.45 -2.14
C GLU A 46 8.69 -1.41 -3.27
N TYR A 47 8.77 -0.14 -2.88
CA TYR A 47 8.93 1.00 -3.77
C TYR A 47 9.89 2.02 -3.15
N PRO A 48 10.42 2.98 -3.92
CA PRO A 48 11.37 3.96 -3.39
C PRO A 48 10.80 4.75 -2.21
N LEU A 49 11.51 4.72 -1.08
CA LEU A 49 11.27 5.56 0.10
C LEU A 49 12.48 6.49 0.23
N GLN A 50 12.30 7.74 -0.21
CA GLN A 50 13.36 8.75 -0.28
C GLN A 50 12.84 10.05 0.30
N GLY A 51 13.62 10.66 1.18
CA GLY A 51 13.31 11.91 1.86
C GLY A 51 14.35 12.18 2.96
N ASP A 52 14.33 13.40 3.50
CA ASP A 52 15.32 13.82 4.51
C ASP A 52 15.04 13.18 5.89
N ASP A 53 13.76 12.97 6.23
CA ASP A 53 13.33 12.24 7.41
C ASP A 53 12.73 10.88 7.02
N LEU A 54 13.58 9.85 7.03
CA LEU A 54 13.14 8.49 6.73
C LEU A 54 12.26 7.88 7.83
N VAL A 55 12.35 8.33 9.08
CA VAL A 55 11.51 7.80 10.17
C VAL A 55 10.08 8.26 9.98
N GLN A 56 9.88 9.56 9.76
CA GLN A 56 8.56 10.11 9.45
C GLN A 56 7.97 9.47 8.18
N LEU A 57 8.74 9.47 7.08
CA LEU A 57 8.29 8.91 5.81
C LEU A 57 7.89 7.44 5.93
N THR A 58 8.74 6.60 6.53
CA THR A 58 8.44 5.17 6.66
C THR A 58 7.24 4.91 7.58
N THR A 59 7.09 5.71 8.64
CA THR A 59 5.94 5.64 9.55
C THR A 59 4.63 5.90 8.81
N GLU A 60 4.56 6.94 7.98
CA GLU A 60 3.37 7.27 7.18
C GLU A 60 3.03 6.16 6.17
N HIS A 61 4.04 5.61 5.50
CA HIS A 61 3.86 4.53 4.54
C HIS A 61 3.42 3.22 5.19
N VAL A 62 3.97 2.86 6.35
CA VAL A 62 3.54 1.69 7.14
C VAL A 62 2.10 1.87 7.61
N ALA A 63 1.76 3.03 8.18
CA ALA A 63 0.41 3.32 8.63
C ALA A 63 -0.61 3.23 7.47
N THR A 64 -0.27 3.80 6.32
CA THR A 64 -1.09 3.73 5.10
C THR A 64 -1.37 2.28 4.71
N LEU A 65 -0.35 1.44 4.59
CA LEU A 65 -0.50 0.04 4.17
C LEU A 65 -1.25 -0.81 5.21
N ALA A 66 -1.06 -0.54 6.50
CA ALA A 66 -1.72 -1.25 7.60
C ALA A 66 -3.25 -1.07 7.60
N CYS A 67 -3.73 0.10 7.17
CA CYS A 67 -5.15 0.42 7.09
C CYS A 67 -5.85 -0.17 5.85
N LEU A 68 -5.12 -0.58 4.81
CA LEU A 68 -5.74 -1.09 3.59
C LEU A 68 -6.43 -2.45 3.80
N GLY A 69 -7.65 -2.57 3.28
CA GLY A 69 -8.44 -3.80 3.35
C GLY A 69 -9.09 -4.04 4.71
N GLN A 70 -8.94 -3.12 5.66
CA GLN A 70 -9.74 -3.11 6.88
C GLN A 70 -11.18 -2.72 6.51
N SER A 71 -12.13 -3.59 6.81
CA SER A 71 -13.54 -3.19 6.87
C SER A 71 -13.64 -2.20 8.03
N ARG A 72 -14.11 -0.96 7.79
CA ARG A 72 -14.56 -0.10 8.90
C ARG A 72 -15.66 -0.91 9.59
N LEU A 73 -15.33 -1.54 10.72
CA LEU A 73 -16.33 -2.03 11.64
C LEU A 73 -17.04 -0.77 12.13
N GLU A 74 -18.14 -0.41 11.47
CA GLU A 74 -19.13 0.46 12.11
C GLU A 74 -19.44 -0.20 13.45
N PRO A 75 -19.21 0.47 14.59
CA PRO A 75 -19.61 -0.10 15.87
C PRO A 75 -21.12 -0.30 15.81
N ALA A 76 -21.56 -1.56 15.81
CA ALA A 76 -22.96 -1.89 15.95
C ALA A 76 -23.41 -1.29 17.29
N HIS A 77 -24.19 -0.21 17.22
CA HIS A 77 -24.89 0.33 18.39
C HIS A 77 -25.82 -0.77 18.91
N VAL A 78 -25.57 -1.22 20.14
CA VAL A 78 -26.51 -1.97 20.97
C VAL A 78 -26.77 -1.14 22.21
#